data_AF-A0A519RXM3-F1
#
_entry.id   AF-A0A519RXM3-F1
#
_cell.length_a   1.000
_cell.length_b   1.000
_cell.length_c   1.000
_cell.angle_alpha   90.00
_cell.angle_beta   90.00
_cell.angle_gamma   90.00
#
_symmetry.space_group_name_H-M   'P 1'
#
loop_
_entity.id
_entity.type
_entity.pdbx_description
1 polymer ?
#
loop_
_entity_poly.entity_id
_entity_poly.type
_entity_poly.pdbx_seq_one_letter_code
_entity_poly.pdbx_strand_id
1 'polypeptide(L)'
;MDKPLTKRQKRLDHWRYRRAARTTMAERFGLMVLVAAGFISVARLANWWFRADHVGNVALYGLLSFIFWYGVLRMLLIWVNYLYVRRPERVPAPAGKRVAIFTTSSPGEPLSMFEKTLEACSRITYPHTTYLLDDTRDPRFGEAAKKWGAVHLELVGLPGAKAGKVNKALSLTDEEFVLVMDPDHIPFPNFLDEVLGYFEDSNVGFVQVSQAYYNQYRSFVARGAAEQTYGFYGPTQMGLFGRNCAVAIGANCTFRRAALASAGGHGVGLAEDLISAIRIHAAGWKSVYNPVVVSRGLVPEDLGSFCKQQLKWARGVHEVLFAEVPALFTKLSFWQKLSYSTIGTYYTVGVTTLIYLLIPYLYLFFGVLPAKMPFMEFLHYGLPVLVIGVLVYLYVQLWMCHPADERGLHWRGMVLKFACWPVFFMGFVLSLVDKDIPYIPTAKQAVIGKITPFARPLLFHIGFFTLVTTYVLLYRRFILSEATLVMTSEKTWGMLLFAGIAVLLAIASLYAVFEGWFMKPADPWDSVDLTQITVPGRVNDAEPIAALHSLQAS
;
A
#
# COMPACT_ATOMS: atom_id res chain seq x y z
N MET A 1 24.76 -22.51 -1.54
CA MET A 1 24.99 -21.17 -2.11
C MET A 1 24.52 -21.26 -3.55
N ASP A 2 23.26 -20.90 -3.81
CA ASP A 2 22.67 -21.06 -5.15
C ASP A 2 23.28 -20.03 -6.10
N LYS A 3 23.68 -20.48 -7.30
CA LYS A 3 24.17 -19.60 -8.36
C LYS A 3 23.12 -18.53 -8.66
N PRO A 4 23.53 -17.26 -8.89
CA PRO A 4 22.60 -16.21 -9.25
C PRO A 4 21.85 -16.59 -10.54
N LEU A 5 20.52 -16.55 -10.49
CA LEU A 5 19.66 -16.85 -11.63
C LEU A 5 19.95 -15.91 -12.81
N THR A 6 20.02 -16.46 -14.02
CA THR A 6 20.07 -15.68 -15.27
C THR A 6 18.81 -14.81 -15.42
N LYS A 7 18.87 -13.74 -16.23
CA LYS A 7 17.70 -12.86 -16.49
C LYS A 7 16.46 -13.65 -16.96
N ARG A 8 16.65 -14.70 -17.77
CA ARG A 8 15.58 -15.60 -18.24
C ARG A 8 15.00 -16.43 -17.10
N GLN A 9 15.84 -16.99 -16.23
CA GLN A 9 15.39 -17.76 -15.06
C GLN A 9 14.65 -16.89 -14.05
N LYS A 10 15.09 -15.65 -13.81
CA LYS A 10 14.35 -14.70 -12.95
C LYS A 10 12.95 -14.39 -13.49
N ARG A 11 12.82 -14.24 -14.81
CA ARG A 11 11.52 -13.99 -15.46
C ARG A 11 10.56 -15.19 -15.32
N LEU A 12 11.06 -16.41 -15.48
CA LEU A 12 10.28 -17.64 -15.27
C LEU A 12 9.92 -17.87 -13.79
N ASP A 13 10.85 -17.56 -12.88
CA ASP A 13 10.62 -17.68 -11.43
C ASP A 13 9.54 -16.71 -10.93
N HIS A 14 9.43 -15.55 -11.59
CA HIS A 14 8.44 -14.53 -11.27
C HIS A 14 6.99 -15.02 -11.48
N TRP A 15 6.71 -15.79 -12.53
CA TRP A 15 5.36 -16.30 -12.85
C TRP A 15 5.03 -17.64 -12.19
N ARG A 16 5.78 -18.02 -11.15
CA ARG A 16 5.50 -19.22 -10.36
C ARG A 16 4.56 -18.90 -9.21
N TYR A 17 3.63 -19.81 -8.92
CA TYR A 17 2.82 -19.75 -7.70
C TYR A 17 3.71 -19.69 -6.45
N ARG A 18 3.39 -18.77 -5.54
CA ARG A 18 4.11 -18.58 -4.28
C ARG A 18 3.15 -18.45 -3.10
N ARG A 19 3.67 -18.76 -1.92
CA ARG A 19 2.96 -18.59 -0.65
C ARG A 19 3.95 -18.25 0.46
N ALA A 20 3.53 -17.42 1.41
CA ALA A 20 4.31 -17.14 2.60
C ALA A 20 4.64 -18.41 3.40
N ALA A 21 5.83 -18.42 4.02
CA ALA A 21 6.25 -19.47 4.94
C ALA A 21 5.30 -19.58 6.16
N ARG A 22 5.22 -20.78 6.77
CA ARG A 22 4.56 -20.93 8.07
C ARG A 22 5.47 -20.38 9.16
N THR A 23 4.88 -19.76 10.17
CA THR A 23 5.61 -19.31 11.36
C THR A 23 5.95 -20.51 12.25
N THR A 24 7.21 -20.65 12.67
CA THR A 24 7.60 -21.63 13.69
C THR A 24 7.46 -21.05 15.10
N MET A 25 7.44 -21.92 16.12
CA MET A 25 7.43 -21.46 17.53
C MET A 25 8.71 -20.70 17.89
N ALA A 26 9.86 -21.15 17.39
CA ALA A 26 11.15 -20.48 17.59
C ALA A 26 11.14 -19.07 16.96
N GLU A 27 10.58 -18.92 15.74
CA GLU A 27 10.49 -17.62 15.09
C GLU A 27 9.56 -16.66 15.85
N ARG A 28 8.42 -17.16 16.33
CA ARG A 28 7.48 -16.35 17.14
C ARG A 28 8.11 -15.91 18.45
N PHE A 29 8.84 -16.80 19.12
CA PHE A 29 9.57 -16.47 20.33
C PHE A 29 10.67 -15.43 20.06
N GLY A 30 11.45 -15.60 18.98
CA GLY A 30 12.47 -14.63 18.58
C GLY A 30 11.90 -13.24 18.30
N LEU A 31 10.77 -13.17 17.57
CA LEU A 31 10.05 -11.91 17.36
C LEU A 31 9.57 -11.30 18.69
N MET A 32 9.00 -12.11 19.59
CA MET A 32 8.52 -11.65 20.90
C MET A 32 9.65 -11.02 21.73
N VAL A 33 10.83 -11.64 21.76
CA VAL A 33 12.01 -11.10 22.44
C VAL A 33 12.45 -9.77 21.84
N LEU A 34 12.52 -9.67 20.50
CA LEU A 34 12.86 -8.42 19.80
C LEU A 34 11.86 -7.30 20.11
N VAL A 35 10.56 -7.62 20.06
CA VAL A 35 9.50 -6.64 20.37
C VAL A 35 9.60 -6.21 21.84
N ALA A 36 9.77 -7.13 22.79
CA ALA A 36 9.95 -6.80 24.20
C ALA A 36 11.16 -5.88 24.45
N ALA A 37 12.30 -6.19 23.83
CA ALA A 37 13.49 -5.33 23.89
C ALA A 37 13.23 -3.93 23.30
N GLY A 38 12.43 -3.86 22.24
CA GLY A 38 11.99 -2.62 21.62
C GLY A 38 11.12 -1.79 22.56
N PHE A 39 10.13 -2.39 23.23
CA PHE A 39 9.30 -1.70 24.24
C PHE A 39 10.13 -1.16 25.40
N ILE A 40 11.10 -1.94 25.90
CA ILE A 40 12.03 -1.48 26.95
C ILE A 40 12.86 -0.29 26.47
N SER A 41 13.37 -0.35 25.24
CA SER A 41 14.16 0.75 24.66
C SER A 41 13.34 2.02 24.47
N VAL A 42 12.08 1.88 24.04
CA VAL A 42 11.14 3.00 23.94
C VAL A 42 10.81 3.59 25.31
N ALA A 43 10.61 2.77 26.35
CA ALA A 43 10.39 3.24 27.71
C ALA A 43 11.60 4.02 28.26
N ARG A 44 12.82 3.54 27.99
CA ARG A 44 14.06 4.25 28.36
C ARG A 44 14.16 5.59 27.63
N LEU A 45 13.86 5.62 26.33
CA LEU A 45 13.81 6.85 25.56
C LEU A 45 12.75 7.81 26.09
N ALA A 46 11.57 7.33 26.50
CA ALA A 46 10.51 8.15 27.08
C ALA A 46 10.95 8.81 28.39
N ASN A 47 11.56 8.01 29.28
CA ASN A 47 12.06 8.49 30.55
C ASN A 47 13.15 9.57 30.39
N TRP A 48 14.02 9.42 29.38
CA TRP A 48 14.98 10.46 29.04
C TRP A 48 14.32 11.66 28.34
N TRP A 49 13.41 11.44 27.40
CA TRP A 49 12.78 12.49 26.60
C TRP A 49 12.04 13.50 27.46
N PHE A 50 11.22 13.03 28.42
CA PHE A 50 10.31 13.84 29.22
C PHE A 50 10.91 14.43 30.51
N ARG A 51 12.23 14.55 30.61
CA ARG A 51 12.85 15.26 31.73
C ARG A 51 12.57 16.76 31.63
N ALA A 52 12.34 17.40 32.78
CA ALA A 52 11.92 18.80 32.84
C ALA A 52 12.96 19.78 32.26
N ASP A 53 14.25 19.47 32.40
CA ASP A 53 15.37 20.25 31.89
C ASP A 53 15.47 20.24 30.35
N HIS A 54 14.87 19.24 29.70
CA HIS A 54 14.82 19.18 28.23
C HIS A 54 13.78 20.13 27.61
N VAL A 55 12.88 20.72 28.41
CA VAL A 55 11.85 21.62 27.89
C VAL A 55 12.50 22.95 27.48
N GLY A 56 12.48 23.23 26.17
CA GLY A 56 12.95 24.48 25.59
C GLY A 56 11.84 25.53 25.58
N ASN A 57 11.03 25.48 24.53
CA ASN A 57 9.79 26.23 24.43
C ASN A 57 8.61 25.27 24.64
N VAL A 58 7.74 25.53 25.61
CA VAL A 58 6.67 24.60 26.02
C VAL A 58 5.76 24.18 24.86
N ALA A 59 5.33 25.13 24.03
CA ALA A 59 4.43 24.86 22.92
C ALA A 59 5.11 24.03 21.82
N LEU A 60 6.33 24.42 21.41
CA LEU A 60 7.09 23.70 20.38
C LEU A 60 7.58 22.33 20.88
N TYR A 61 7.93 22.22 22.17
CA TYR A 61 8.26 20.96 22.81
C TYR A 61 7.06 20.01 22.84
N GLY A 62 5.88 20.51 23.20
CA GLY A 62 4.63 19.76 23.18
C GLY A 62 4.28 19.28 21.76
N LEU A 63 4.41 20.15 20.77
CA LEU A 63 4.19 19.81 19.36
C LEU A 63 5.18 18.74 18.86
N LEU A 64 6.49 18.94 19.10
CA LEU A 64 7.54 17.99 18.74
C LEU A 64 7.32 16.64 19.43
N SER A 65 6.98 16.65 20.71
CA SER A 65 6.70 15.44 21.48
C SER A 65 5.48 14.72 20.90
N PHE A 66 4.39 15.43 20.63
CA PHE A 66 3.19 14.82 20.06
C PHE A 66 3.48 14.09 18.75
N ILE A 67 4.14 14.75 17.79
CA ILE A 67 4.44 14.13 16.48
C ILE A 67 5.46 12.99 16.58
N PHE A 68 6.44 13.10 17.47
CA PHE A 68 7.46 12.08 17.69
C PHE A 68 6.85 10.83 18.31
N TRP A 69 6.12 11.00 19.41
CA TRP A 69 5.48 9.90 20.13
C TRP A 69 4.31 9.31 19.36
N TYR A 70 3.65 10.07 18.49
CA TYR A 70 2.71 9.53 17.52
C TYR A 70 3.39 8.55 16.54
N GLY A 71 4.57 8.90 16.00
CA GLY A 71 5.36 8.01 15.16
C GLY A 71 5.80 6.74 15.89
N VAL A 72 6.28 6.88 17.12
CA VAL A 72 6.66 5.75 18.00
C VAL A 72 5.47 4.86 18.32
N LEU A 73 4.31 5.43 18.66
CA LEU A 73 3.09 4.68 18.92
C LEU A 73 2.70 3.82 17.72
N ARG A 74 2.70 4.39 16.51
CA ARG A 74 2.40 3.61 15.28
C ARG A 74 3.37 2.47 15.05
N MET A 75 4.66 2.70 15.34
CA MET A 75 5.68 1.66 15.28
C MET A 75 5.41 0.54 16.29
N LEU A 76 5.02 0.86 17.52
CA LEU A 76 4.65 -0.14 18.52
C LEU A 76 3.38 -0.91 18.13
N LEU A 77 2.37 -0.23 17.56
CA LEU A 77 1.15 -0.87 17.10
C LEU A 77 1.40 -1.88 15.97
N ILE A 78 2.30 -1.56 15.04
CA ILE A 78 2.68 -2.51 13.98
C ILE A 78 3.48 -3.69 14.56
N TRP A 79 4.34 -3.48 15.56
CA TRP A 79 5.04 -4.56 16.24
C TRP A 79 4.08 -5.49 16.98
N VAL A 80 3.10 -4.94 17.69
CA VAL A 80 2.03 -5.72 18.34
C VAL A 80 1.25 -6.51 17.30
N ASN A 81 0.93 -5.92 16.15
CA ASN A 81 0.28 -6.63 15.05
C ASN A 81 1.13 -7.82 14.55
N TYR A 82 2.46 -7.67 14.45
CA TYR A 82 3.35 -8.75 14.03
C TYR A 82 3.39 -9.93 15.02
N LEU A 83 3.12 -9.72 16.31
CA LEU A 83 2.98 -10.83 17.26
C LEU A 83 1.78 -11.75 16.94
N TYR A 84 0.84 -11.27 16.12
CA TYR A 84 -0.32 -12.02 15.66
C TYR A 84 -0.20 -12.53 14.23
N VAL A 85 1.00 -12.51 13.61
CA VAL A 85 1.19 -13.09 12.27
C VAL A 85 0.68 -14.53 12.26
N ARG A 86 -0.34 -14.76 11.43
CA ARG A 86 -0.91 -16.07 11.16
C ARG A 86 -1.03 -16.29 9.66
N ARG A 87 -0.83 -17.54 9.27
CA ARG A 87 -1.14 -18.05 7.95
C ARG A 87 -2.26 -19.08 8.12
N PRO A 88 -3.38 -18.98 7.40
CA PRO A 88 -4.44 -19.97 7.49
C PRO A 88 -3.98 -21.31 6.90
N GLU A 89 -4.57 -22.40 7.38
CA GLU A 89 -4.38 -23.73 6.77
C GLU A 89 -5.13 -23.79 5.45
N ARG A 90 -4.52 -24.39 4.42
CA ARG A 90 -5.16 -24.48 3.10
C ARG A 90 -6.40 -25.38 3.22
N VAL A 91 -7.56 -24.83 2.89
CA VAL A 91 -8.80 -25.60 2.72
C VAL A 91 -9.02 -25.80 1.22
N PRO A 92 -9.18 -27.04 0.72
CA PRO A 92 -9.51 -27.28 -0.68
C PRO A 92 -10.80 -26.57 -1.09
N ALA A 93 -10.88 -26.07 -2.32
CA ALA A 93 -12.11 -25.49 -2.84
C ALA A 93 -13.19 -26.59 -2.97
N PRO A 94 -14.36 -26.43 -2.32
CA PRO A 94 -15.47 -27.34 -2.48
C PRO A 94 -16.02 -27.25 -3.91
N ALA A 95 -16.46 -28.37 -4.48
CA ALA A 95 -17.07 -28.39 -5.80
C ALA A 95 -18.45 -27.69 -5.80
N GLY A 96 -18.85 -27.16 -6.97
CA GLY A 96 -20.22 -26.67 -7.20
C GLY A 96 -20.56 -25.29 -6.64
N LYS A 97 -19.62 -24.59 -5.97
CA LYS A 97 -19.84 -23.17 -5.61
C LYS A 97 -19.91 -22.32 -6.87
N ARG A 98 -20.89 -21.42 -6.96
CA ARG A 98 -21.03 -20.46 -8.07
C ARG A 98 -20.24 -19.19 -7.76
N VAL A 99 -19.40 -18.77 -8.70
CA VAL A 99 -18.49 -17.62 -8.52
C VAL A 99 -18.51 -16.71 -9.73
N ALA A 100 -18.71 -15.42 -9.50
CA ALA A 100 -18.50 -14.38 -10.49
C ALA A 100 -17.13 -13.73 -10.33
N ILE A 101 -16.46 -13.42 -11.44
CA ILE A 101 -15.31 -12.52 -11.48
C ILE A 101 -15.77 -11.20 -12.08
N PHE A 102 -15.66 -10.11 -11.33
CA PHE A 102 -16.00 -8.78 -11.79
C PHE A 102 -14.73 -7.99 -12.07
N THR A 103 -14.56 -7.58 -13.33
CA THR A 103 -13.53 -6.62 -13.75
C THR A 103 -14.19 -5.39 -14.37
N THR A 104 -13.73 -4.19 -14.01
CA THR A 104 -14.35 -2.93 -14.44
C THR A 104 -13.48 -2.20 -15.45
N SER A 105 -14.08 -1.59 -16.47
CA SER A 105 -13.38 -0.68 -17.39
C SER A 105 -13.77 0.78 -17.17
N SER A 106 -12.90 1.71 -17.55
CA SER A 106 -13.19 3.14 -17.61
C SER A 106 -12.70 3.76 -18.92
N PRO A 107 -13.28 4.89 -19.36
CA PRO A 107 -12.82 5.60 -20.54
C PRO A 107 -11.31 5.90 -20.52
N GLY A 108 -10.64 5.61 -21.64
CA GLY A 108 -9.20 5.85 -21.81
C GLY A 108 -8.29 4.69 -21.40
N GLU A 109 -8.83 3.61 -20.85
CA GLU A 109 -8.03 2.40 -20.58
C GLU A 109 -7.76 1.59 -21.87
N PRO A 110 -6.58 0.95 -22.00
CA PRO A 110 -6.17 0.27 -23.22
C PRO A 110 -6.85 -1.10 -23.40
N LEU A 111 -7.46 -1.34 -24.57
CA LEU A 111 -8.13 -2.62 -24.90
C LEU A 111 -7.19 -3.84 -24.78
N SER A 112 -5.93 -3.72 -25.21
CA SER A 112 -4.95 -4.82 -25.19
C SER A 112 -4.67 -5.36 -23.78
N MET A 113 -4.77 -4.49 -22.75
CA MET A 113 -4.68 -4.88 -21.35
C MET A 113 -5.87 -5.76 -20.95
N PHE A 114 -7.09 -5.39 -21.36
CA PHE A 114 -8.30 -6.18 -21.10
C PHE A 114 -8.25 -7.52 -21.84
N GLU A 115 -7.80 -7.55 -23.09
CA GLU A 115 -7.62 -8.82 -23.80
C GLU A 115 -6.70 -9.77 -23.03
N LYS A 116 -5.58 -9.29 -22.49
CA LYS A 116 -4.64 -10.12 -21.72
C LYS A 116 -5.25 -10.61 -20.41
N THR A 117 -5.96 -9.75 -19.70
CA THR A 117 -6.59 -10.09 -18.41
C THR A 117 -7.77 -11.05 -18.59
N LEU A 118 -8.62 -10.84 -19.60
CA LEU A 118 -9.74 -11.73 -19.92
C LEU A 118 -9.24 -13.10 -20.42
N GLU A 119 -8.18 -13.12 -21.24
CA GLU A 119 -7.50 -14.36 -21.61
C GLU A 119 -7.02 -15.12 -20.36
N ALA A 120 -6.41 -14.44 -19.39
CA ALA A 120 -5.96 -15.05 -18.16
C ALA A 120 -7.11 -15.55 -17.27
N CYS A 121 -8.24 -14.81 -17.19
CA CYS A 121 -9.45 -15.28 -16.53
C CYS A 121 -9.97 -16.58 -17.14
N SER A 122 -10.00 -16.69 -18.47
CA SER A 122 -10.47 -17.90 -19.17
C SER A 122 -9.65 -19.17 -18.86
N ARG A 123 -8.45 -19.00 -18.29
CA ARG A 123 -7.53 -20.07 -17.87
C ARG A 123 -7.67 -20.43 -16.39
N ILE A 124 -8.50 -19.72 -15.61
CA ILE A 124 -8.82 -20.11 -14.24
C ILE A 124 -9.56 -21.44 -14.26
N THR A 125 -9.12 -22.35 -13.40
CA THR A 125 -9.44 -23.78 -13.45
C THR A 125 -10.79 -24.11 -12.83
N TYR A 126 -11.12 -23.40 -11.76
CA TYR A 126 -12.37 -23.56 -11.06
C TYR A 126 -13.51 -22.97 -11.90
N PRO A 127 -14.64 -23.68 -12.09
CA PRO A 127 -15.78 -23.16 -12.85
C PRO A 127 -16.29 -21.82 -12.34
N HIS A 128 -16.38 -20.83 -13.21
CA HIS A 128 -16.75 -19.45 -12.87
C HIS A 128 -17.33 -18.73 -14.08
N THR A 129 -17.99 -17.59 -13.84
CA THR A 129 -18.40 -16.66 -14.89
C THR A 129 -17.63 -15.36 -14.74
N THR A 130 -16.93 -14.95 -15.80
CA THR A 130 -16.23 -13.65 -15.82
C THR A 130 -17.14 -12.59 -16.42
N TYR A 131 -17.26 -11.44 -15.76
CA TYR A 131 -18.02 -10.29 -16.20
C TYR A 131 -17.11 -9.09 -16.43
N LEU A 132 -17.18 -8.53 -17.64
CA LEU A 132 -16.63 -7.22 -17.95
C LEU A 132 -17.71 -6.16 -17.70
N LEU A 133 -17.52 -5.36 -16.66
CA LEU A 133 -18.38 -4.25 -16.27
C LEU A 133 -17.91 -2.96 -16.97
N ASP A 134 -18.48 -2.68 -18.13
CA ASP A 134 -17.90 -1.77 -19.11
C ASP A 134 -18.51 -0.36 -19.09
N ASP A 135 -17.66 0.67 -19.09
CA ASP A 135 -18.05 2.09 -19.20
C ASP A 135 -17.24 2.82 -20.29
N THR A 136 -16.62 2.07 -21.21
CA THR A 136 -15.76 2.66 -22.25
C THR A 136 -16.53 3.26 -23.42
N ARG A 137 -17.76 2.78 -23.67
CA ARG A 137 -18.56 3.07 -24.88
C ARG A 137 -17.86 2.63 -26.18
N ASP A 138 -16.91 1.72 -26.08
CA ASP A 138 -16.15 1.19 -27.21
C ASP A 138 -16.58 -0.27 -27.45
N PRO A 139 -17.28 -0.56 -28.56
CA PRO A 139 -17.79 -1.90 -28.86
C PRO A 139 -16.72 -3.01 -28.83
N ARG A 140 -15.45 -2.66 -29.08
CA ARG A 140 -14.34 -3.62 -29.08
C ARG A 140 -14.11 -4.28 -27.73
N PHE A 141 -14.51 -3.64 -26.63
CA PHE A 141 -14.46 -4.24 -25.29
C PHE A 141 -15.45 -5.39 -25.15
N GLY A 142 -16.66 -5.24 -25.70
CA GLY A 142 -17.65 -6.32 -25.76
C GLY A 142 -17.19 -7.48 -26.65
N GLU A 143 -16.55 -7.17 -27.78
CA GLU A 143 -15.95 -8.18 -28.66
C GLU A 143 -14.83 -8.97 -27.95
N ALA A 144 -13.94 -8.27 -27.23
CA ALA A 144 -12.88 -8.90 -26.43
C ALA A 144 -13.44 -9.77 -25.29
N ALA A 145 -14.49 -9.30 -24.61
CA ALA A 145 -15.18 -10.11 -23.59
C ALA A 145 -15.73 -11.40 -24.20
N LYS A 146 -16.47 -11.31 -25.31
CA LYS A 146 -17.04 -12.47 -26.00
C LYS A 146 -15.97 -13.44 -26.48
N LYS A 147 -14.87 -12.93 -27.06
CA LYS A 147 -13.73 -13.72 -27.55
C LYS A 147 -13.13 -14.63 -26.46
N TRP A 148 -13.06 -14.15 -25.22
CA TRP A 148 -12.48 -14.89 -24.10
C TRP A 148 -13.54 -15.53 -23.16
N GLY A 149 -14.80 -15.61 -23.60
CA GLY A 149 -15.87 -16.26 -22.84
C GLY A 149 -16.40 -15.48 -21.64
N ALA A 150 -16.10 -14.18 -21.56
CA ALA A 150 -16.66 -13.30 -20.54
C ALA A 150 -18.00 -12.69 -20.98
N VAL A 151 -18.88 -12.46 -20.00
CA VAL A 151 -20.14 -11.73 -20.17
C VAL A 151 -19.86 -10.24 -20.14
N HIS A 152 -20.28 -9.53 -21.19
CA HIS A 152 -20.19 -8.08 -21.25
C HIS A 152 -21.43 -7.44 -20.65
N LEU A 153 -21.25 -6.56 -19.67
CA LEU A 153 -22.30 -5.73 -19.12
C LEU A 153 -21.94 -4.27 -19.38
N GLU A 154 -22.67 -3.61 -20.27
CA GLU A 154 -22.51 -2.18 -20.53
C GLU A 154 -23.17 -1.36 -19.42
N LEU A 155 -22.35 -0.75 -18.56
CA LEU A 155 -22.71 -0.05 -17.33
C LEU A 155 -22.21 1.40 -17.36
N VAL A 156 -22.71 2.16 -18.33
CA VAL A 156 -22.22 3.50 -18.66
C VAL A 156 -22.68 4.58 -17.67
N GLY A 157 -21.76 5.44 -17.25
CA GLY A 157 -22.07 6.67 -16.52
C GLY A 157 -22.64 6.49 -15.10
N LEU A 158 -22.43 5.32 -14.48
CA LEU A 158 -22.88 5.07 -13.12
C LEU A 158 -22.10 5.91 -12.08
N PRO A 159 -22.78 6.46 -11.06
CA PRO A 159 -22.10 7.14 -9.96
C PRO A 159 -21.28 6.14 -9.13
N GLY A 160 -20.25 6.61 -8.44
CA GLY A 160 -19.42 5.76 -7.58
C GLY A 160 -18.37 4.93 -8.31
N ALA A 161 -18.08 5.24 -9.58
CA ALA A 161 -17.02 4.63 -10.39
C ALA A 161 -17.05 3.08 -10.35
N LYS A 162 -15.97 2.45 -9.87
CA LYS A 162 -15.86 0.99 -9.74
C LYS A 162 -16.95 0.40 -8.84
N ALA A 163 -17.19 1.00 -7.67
CA ALA A 163 -18.18 0.50 -6.73
C ALA A 163 -19.61 0.57 -7.27
N GLY A 164 -19.94 1.64 -7.99
CA GLY A 164 -21.23 1.76 -8.68
C GLY A 164 -21.49 0.63 -9.67
N LYS A 165 -20.50 0.31 -10.50
CA LYS A 165 -20.56 -0.80 -11.46
C LYS A 165 -20.68 -2.15 -10.77
N VAL A 166 -19.87 -2.40 -9.74
CA VAL A 166 -19.96 -3.63 -8.95
C VAL A 166 -21.35 -3.78 -8.33
N ASN A 167 -21.89 -2.73 -7.72
CA ASN A 167 -23.24 -2.77 -7.14
C ASN A 167 -24.34 -2.99 -8.18
N LYS A 168 -24.23 -2.37 -9.35
CA LYS A 168 -25.18 -2.62 -10.44
C LYS A 168 -25.07 -4.06 -10.94
N ALA A 169 -23.87 -4.60 -11.10
CA ALA A 169 -23.66 -6.00 -11.47
C ALA A 169 -24.21 -6.96 -10.41
N LEU A 170 -24.04 -6.66 -9.11
CA LEU A 170 -24.63 -7.45 -8.02
C LEU A 170 -26.17 -7.54 -8.11
N SER A 171 -26.84 -6.55 -8.72
CA SER A 171 -28.29 -6.60 -8.97
C SER A 171 -28.70 -7.40 -10.20
N LEU A 172 -27.75 -7.75 -11.08
CA LEU A 172 -27.97 -8.42 -12.36
C LEU A 172 -27.48 -9.88 -12.37
N THR A 173 -26.74 -10.31 -11.35
CA THR A 173 -26.19 -11.66 -11.24
C THR A 173 -26.50 -12.31 -9.89
N ASP A 174 -26.37 -13.63 -9.77
CA ASP A 174 -26.86 -14.43 -8.63
C ASP A 174 -25.83 -15.44 -8.05
N GLU A 175 -24.56 -15.33 -8.44
CA GLU A 175 -23.49 -16.19 -7.93
C GLU A 175 -23.23 -15.95 -6.44
N GLU A 176 -22.97 -17.02 -5.69
CA GLU A 176 -22.78 -16.95 -4.24
C GLU A 176 -21.56 -16.12 -3.83
N PHE A 177 -20.48 -16.21 -4.61
CA PHE A 177 -19.22 -15.51 -4.37
C PHE A 177 -18.85 -14.59 -5.52
N VAL A 178 -18.22 -13.48 -5.19
CA VAL A 178 -17.81 -12.46 -6.15
C VAL A 178 -16.35 -12.11 -5.93
N LEU A 179 -15.50 -12.43 -6.89
CA LEU A 179 -14.12 -11.95 -6.98
C LEU A 179 -14.11 -10.58 -7.68
N VAL A 180 -13.71 -9.53 -6.96
CA VAL A 180 -13.46 -8.22 -7.58
C VAL A 180 -11.98 -8.14 -7.95
N MET A 181 -11.69 -7.91 -9.23
CA MET A 181 -10.35 -7.87 -9.78
C MET A 181 -10.20 -6.67 -10.72
N ASP A 182 -9.07 -5.98 -10.62
CA ASP A 182 -8.77 -4.86 -11.52
C ASP A 182 -8.33 -5.38 -12.91
N PRO A 183 -8.56 -4.60 -13.98
CA PRO A 183 -8.31 -5.06 -15.35
C PRO A 183 -6.83 -5.16 -15.72
N ASP A 184 -5.93 -4.69 -14.85
CA ASP A 184 -4.47 -4.81 -14.98
C ASP A 184 -3.87 -5.94 -14.14
N HIS A 185 -4.71 -6.76 -13.52
CA HIS A 185 -4.28 -7.94 -12.77
C HIS A 185 -4.42 -9.22 -13.61
N ILE A 186 -3.31 -9.94 -13.76
CA ILE A 186 -3.23 -11.23 -14.45
C ILE A 186 -3.39 -12.36 -13.42
N PRO A 187 -4.57 -13.02 -13.32
CA PRO A 187 -4.78 -14.13 -12.40
C PRO A 187 -4.03 -15.39 -12.84
N PHE A 188 -3.70 -16.22 -11.86
CA PHE A 188 -3.11 -17.53 -12.08
C PHE A 188 -4.23 -18.57 -12.20
N PRO A 189 -4.02 -19.70 -12.90
CA PRO A 189 -5.05 -20.72 -13.08
C PRO A 189 -5.70 -21.18 -11.77
N ASN A 190 -4.90 -21.32 -10.70
CA ASN A 190 -5.35 -21.81 -9.40
C ASN A 190 -5.90 -20.74 -8.44
N PHE A 191 -6.27 -19.54 -8.92
CA PHE A 191 -6.72 -18.44 -8.05
C PHE A 191 -7.86 -18.88 -7.11
N LEU A 192 -8.96 -19.39 -7.69
CA LEU A 192 -10.16 -19.74 -6.93
C LEU A 192 -9.95 -21.00 -6.07
N ASP A 193 -9.09 -21.93 -6.50
CA ASP A 193 -8.68 -23.11 -5.72
C ASP A 193 -8.01 -22.72 -4.38
N GLU A 194 -7.36 -21.55 -4.35
CA GLU A 194 -6.65 -21.02 -3.20
C GLU A 194 -7.53 -20.13 -2.31
N VAL A 195 -8.79 -19.92 -2.67
CA VAL A 195 -9.67 -18.96 -2.02
C VAL A 195 -10.96 -19.59 -1.52
N LEU A 196 -11.66 -20.37 -2.35
CA LEU A 196 -13.05 -20.76 -2.07
C LEU A 196 -13.21 -21.67 -0.85
N GLY A 197 -12.19 -22.48 -0.52
CA GLY A 197 -12.25 -23.36 0.64
C GLY A 197 -12.46 -22.65 1.97
N TYR A 198 -12.03 -21.39 2.10
CA TYR A 198 -12.19 -20.64 3.35
C TYR A 198 -13.64 -20.22 3.64
N PHE A 199 -14.52 -20.25 2.63
CA PHE A 199 -15.94 -19.95 2.80
C PHE A 199 -16.77 -21.12 3.34
N GLU A 200 -16.14 -22.26 3.63
CA GLU A 200 -16.80 -23.33 4.40
C GLU A 200 -17.10 -22.89 5.84
N ASP A 201 -16.35 -21.92 6.40
CA ASP A 201 -16.82 -21.16 7.56
C ASP A 201 -17.90 -20.17 7.08
N SER A 202 -19.14 -20.44 7.47
CA SER A 202 -20.31 -19.62 7.13
C SER A 202 -20.21 -18.19 7.66
N ASN A 203 -19.32 -17.90 8.62
CA ASN A 203 -19.08 -16.55 9.15
C ASN A 203 -18.04 -15.76 8.34
N VAL A 204 -17.36 -16.37 7.35
CA VAL A 204 -16.39 -15.65 6.51
C VAL A 204 -17.13 -14.82 5.45
N GLY A 205 -16.92 -13.51 5.52
CA GLY A 205 -17.50 -12.54 4.61
C GLY A 205 -16.62 -12.26 3.39
N PHE A 206 -15.30 -12.30 3.56
CA PHE A 206 -14.36 -12.17 2.43
C PHE A 206 -13.01 -12.83 2.69
N VAL A 207 -12.32 -13.14 1.59
CA VAL A 207 -10.96 -13.67 1.53
C VAL A 207 -10.12 -12.76 0.65
N GLN A 208 -9.07 -12.18 1.22
CA GLN A 208 -8.08 -11.37 0.51
C GLN A 208 -6.81 -12.21 0.27
N VAL A 209 -6.22 -12.08 -0.93
CA VAL A 209 -4.89 -12.64 -1.24
C VAL A 209 -3.83 -11.55 -1.39
N SER A 210 -2.56 -11.93 -1.45
CA SER A 210 -1.46 -10.99 -1.64
C SER A 210 -1.55 -10.32 -3.01
N GLN A 211 -1.35 -9.01 -3.06
CA GLN A 211 -1.04 -8.36 -4.33
C GLN A 211 0.45 -8.49 -4.64
N ALA A 212 0.76 -8.76 -5.90
CA ALA A 212 2.12 -8.77 -6.42
C ALA A 212 2.12 -8.07 -7.79
N TYR A 213 3.29 -7.71 -8.29
CA TYR A 213 3.40 -6.85 -9.48
C TYR A 213 4.38 -7.40 -10.50
N TYR A 214 4.06 -7.27 -11.79
CA TYR A 214 4.94 -7.75 -12.87
C TYR A 214 5.78 -6.65 -13.52
N ASN A 215 5.35 -5.38 -13.45
CA ASN A 215 6.09 -4.25 -14.02
C ASN A 215 7.04 -3.55 -13.04
N GLN A 216 7.19 -4.05 -11.81
CA GLN A 216 8.03 -3.48 -10.75
C GLN A 216 9.53 -3.31 -11.09
N TYR A 217 10.01 -3.86 -12.20
CA TYR A 217 11.40 -3.73 -12.69
C TYR A 217 11.55 -2.69 -13.79
N ARG A 218 10.48 -1.98 -14.16
CA ARG A 218 10.44 -1.05 -15.29
C ARG A 218 11.12 0.28 -15.02
N SER A 219 11.07 0.74 -13.77
CA SER A 219 11.60 2.02 -13.32
C SER A 219 11.87 2.01 -11.81
N PHE A 220 12.62 3.00 -11.33
CA PHE A 220 12.79 3.28 -9.91
C PHE A 220 11.45 3.51 -9.21
N VAL A 221 10.53 4.21 -9.87
CA VAL A 221 9.20 4.49 -9.31
C VAL A 221 8.40 3.21 -9.18
N ALA A 222 8.35 2.37 -10.22
CA ALA A 222 7.65 1.09 -10.17
C ALA A 222 8.20 0.20 -9.05
N ARG A 223 9.54 0.12 -8.93
CA ARG A 223 10.16 -0.66 -7.86
C ARG A 223 9.85 -0.10 -6.48
N GLY A 224 9.96 1.22 -6.30
CA GLY A 224 9.68 1.89 -5.03
C GLY A 224 8.20 1.82 -4.63
N ALA A 225 7.28 1.88 -5.61
CA ALA A 225 5.86 1.73 -5.39
C ALA A 225 5.54 0.32 -4.87
N ALA A 226 6.11 -0.72 -5.50
CA ALA A 226 6.00 -2.09 -5.02
C ALA A 226 6.61 -2.26 -3.62
N GLU A 227 7.82 -1.74 -3.39
CA GLU A 227 8.52 -1.79 -2.09
C GLU A 227 7.71 -1.20 -0.93
N GLN A 228 6.90 -0.16 -1.15
CA GLN A 228 6.02 0.41 -0.11
C GLN A 228 4.88 -0.53 0.30
N THR A 229 4.52 -1.49 -0.54
CA THR A 229 3.40 -2.40 -0.29
C THR A 229 3.80 -3.72 0.36
N TYR A 230 5.04 -4.21 0.15
CA TYR A 230 5.45 -5.56 0.59
C TYR A 230 5.25 -5.79 2.08
N GLY A 231 5.59 -4.81 2.92
CA GLY A 231 5.40 -4.92 4.37
C GLY A 231 3.92 -4.99 4.75
N PHE A 232 3.06 -4.26 4.03
CA PHE A 232 1.62 -4.24 4.29
C PHE A 232 0.95 -5.54 3.79
N TYR A 233 1.17 -5.93 2.54
CA TYR A 233 0.60 -7.14 1.95
C TYR A 233 1.26 -8.42 2.48
N GLY A 234 2.47 -8.39 3.02
CA GLY A 234 3.04 -9.55 3.68
C GLY A 234 2.63 -9.64 5.16
N PRO A 235 3.58 -9.45 6.08
CA PRO A 235 3.38 -9.73 7.51
C PRO A 235 2.31 -8.85 8.17
N THR A 236 2.00 -7.67 7.66
CA THR A 236 0.99 -6.81 8.29
C THR A 236 -0.41 -7.39 8.14
N GLN A 237 -0.83 -7.76 6.92
CA GLN A 237 -2.11 -8.42 6.68
C GLN A 237 -2.21 -9.78 7.37
N MET A 238 -1.10 -10.53 7.46
CA MET A 238 -1.06 -11.77 8.23
C MET A 238 -1.29 -11.54 9.74
N GLY A 239 -0.76 -10.44 10.29
CA GLY A 239 -1.01 -10.01 11.66
C GLY A 239 -2.46 -9.59 11.90
N LEU A 240 -2.99 -8.79 10.97
CA LEU A 240 -4.39 -8.34 10.99
C LEU A 240 -5.35 -9.53 10.92
N PHE A 241 -5.07 -10.51 10.06
CA PHE A 241 -5.83 -11.76 10.00
C PHE A 241 -5.85 -12.50 11.34
N GLY A 242 -4.72 -12.55 12.06
CA GLY A 242 -4.65 -13.19 13.37
C GLY A 242 -5.56 -12.59 14.44
N ARG A 243 -6.16 -11.42 14.17
CA ARG A 243 -7.10 -10.70 15.03
C ARG A 243 -8.47 -10.43 14.38
N ASN A 244 -8.79 -11.07 13.25
CA ASN A 244 -10.01 -10.79 12.46
C ASN A 244 -10.11 -9.32 12.00
N CYS A 245 -8.98 -8.74 11.62
CA CYS A 245 -8.85 -7.36 11.16
C CYS A 245 -8.28 -7.26 9.74
N ALA A 246 -8.11 -8.38 9.01
CA ALA A 246 -7.63 -8.34 7.64
C ALA A 246 -8.59 -7.50 6.81
N VAL A 247 -8.05 -6.62 5.95
CA VAL A 247 -8.86 -5.69 5.15
C VAL A 247 -8.80 -6.08 3.69
N ALA A 248 -9.86 -5.77 2.94
CA ALA A 248 -9.84 -5.85 1.48
C ALA A 248 -8.94 -4.74 0.91
N ILE A 249 -8.24 -5.05 -0.16
CA ILE A 249 -7.18 -4.21 -0.72
C ILE A 249 -7.33 -4.18 -2.25
N GLY A 250 -8.01 -3.19 -2.79
CA GLY A 250 -8.13 -2.78 -4.18
C GLY A 250 -8.70 -3.84 -5.12
N ALA A 251 -8.00 -4.95 -5.27
CA ALA A 251 -8.28 -6.07 -6.16
C ALA A 251 -7.93 -7.40 -5.50
N ASN A 252 -8.33 -8.49 -6.16
CA ASN A 252 -8.04 -9.86 -5.75
C ASN A 252 -8.69 -10.21 -4.40
N CYS A 253 -9.88 -9.65 -4.14
CA CYS A 253 -10.67 -9.98 -2.97
C CYS A 253 -11.93 -10.70 -3.41
N THR A 254 -12.15 -11.90 -2.88
CA THR A 254 -13.39 -12.65 -3.07
C THR A 254 -14.29 -12.38 -1.88
N PHE A 255 -15.53 -12.01 -2.16
CA PHE A 255 -16.56 -11.71 -1.18
C PHE A 255 -17.68 -12.74 -1.25
N ARG A 256 -18.26 -13.07 -0.09
CA ARG A 256 -19.58 -13.72 -0.02
C ARG A 256 -20.65 -12.67 -0.32
N ARG A 257 -21.56 -12.95 -1.25
CA ARG A 257 -22.62 -12.01 -1.62
C ARG A 257 -23.48 -11.58 -0.43
N ALA A 258 -23.84 -12.51 0.45
CA ALA A 258 -24.60 -12.21 1.66
C ALA A 258 -23.89 -11.21 2.59
N ALA A 259 -22.55 -11.27 2.66
CA ALA A 259 -21.77 -10.33 3.46
C ALA A 259 -21.80 -8.93 2.84
N LEU A 260 -21.59 -8.82 1.53
CA LEU A 260 -21.76 -7.55 0.80
C LEU A 260 -23.18 -6.99 0.98
N ALA A 261 -24.22 -7.82 0.83
CA ALA A 261 -25.60 -7.38 1.01
C ALA A 261 -25.85 -6.81 2.42
N SER A 262 -25.37 -7.47 3.47
CA SER A 262 -25.48 -6.98 4.85
C SER A 262 -24.68 -5.69 5.12
N ALA A 263 -23.66 -5.41 4.30
CA ALA A 263 -22.83 -4.21 4.37
C ALA A 263 -23.37 -3.05 3.51
N GLY A 264 -24.52 -3.22 2.85
CA GLY A 264 -25.10 -2.23 1.93
C GLY A 264 -24.50 -2.26 0.52
N GLY A 265 -23.95 -3.40 0.10
CA GLY A 265 -23.24 -3.57 -1.16
C GLY A 265 -21.73 -3.38 -1.03
N HIS A 266 -21.06 -3.21 -2.18
CA HIS A 266 -19.69 -2.75 -2.23
C HIS A 266 -19.64 -1.25 -1.88
N GLY A 267 -18.78 -0.89 -0.94
CA GLY A 267 -18.67 0.48 -0.42
C GLY A 267 -18.42 1.49 -1.53
N VAL A 268 -19.13 2.62 -1.52
CA VAL A 268 -18.94 3.69 -2.52
C VAL A 268 -18.06 4.77 -1.91
N GLY A 269 -16.93 5.06 -2.55
CA GLY A 269 -15.96 6.07 -2.10
C GLY A 269 -14.61 5.90 -2.83
N LEU A 270 -13.60 6.67 -2.45
CA LEU A 270 -12.25 6.56 -3.06
C LEU A 270 -11.46 5.33 -2.59
N ALA A 271 -11.85 4.74 -1.45
CA ALA A 271 -11.32 3.50 -0.90
C ALA A 271 -12.45 2.48 -0.71
N GLU A 272 -13.14 2.15 -1.81
CA GLU A 272 -14.33 1.29 -1.86
C GLU A 272 -14.16 -0.06 -1.17
N ASP A 273 -12.96 -0.61 -1.32
CA ASP A 273 -12.47 -1.85 -0.74
C ASP A 273 -12.40 -1.78 0.79
N LEU A 274 -11.78 -0.72 1.33
CA LEU A 274 -11.62 -0.53 2.76
C LEU A 274 -12.95 -0.21 3.43
N ILE A 275 -13.82 0.57 2.76
CA ILE A 275 -15.21 0.83 3.18
C ILE A 275 -15.99 -0.49 3.23
N SER A 276 -15.86 -1.34 2.21
CA SER A 276 -16.50 -2.66 2.21
C SER A 276 -16.02 -3.51 3.39
N ALA A 277 -14.71 -3.54 3.63
CA ALA A 277 -14.13 -4.32 4.71
C ALA A 277 -14.66 -3.90 6.10
N ILE A 278 -14.66 -2.59 6.41
CA ILE A 278 -15.10 -2.10 7.72
C ILE A 278 -16.59 -2.34 7.95
N ARG A 279 -17.41 -2.16 6.91
CA ARG A 279 -18.86 -2.42 6.99
C ARG A 279 -19.16 -3.91 7.15
N ILE A 280 -18.45 -4.79 6.44
CA ILE A 280 -18.58 -6.24 6.59
C ILE A 280 -18.18 -6.68 8.01
N HIS A 281 -17.09 -6.15 8.56
CA HIS A 281 -16.70 -6.40 9.95
C HIS A 281 -17.72 -5.87 10.96
N ALA A 282 -18.27 -4.67 10.75
CA ALA A 282 -19.31 -4.09 11.59
C ALA A 282 -20.64 -4.85 11.52
N ALA A 283 -20.88 -5.60 10.43
CA ALA A 283 -21.98 -6.54 10.30
C ALA A 283 -21.69 -7.92 10.94
N GLY A 284 -20.53 -8.10 11.59
CA GLY A 284 -20.19 -9.30 12.37
C GLY A 284 -19.46 -10.40 11.59
N TRP A 285 -19.16 -10.19 10.31
CA TRP A 285 -18.46 -11.19 9.50
C TRP A 285 -16.96 -11.24 9.82
N LYS A 286 -16.36 -12.39 9.55
CA LYS A 286 -14.91 -12.61 9.60
C LYS A 286 -14.24 -12.32 8.27
N SER A 287 -12.97 -11.93 8.32
CA SER A 287 -12.10 -11.83 7.14
C SER A 287 -10.95 -12.83 7.21
N VAL A 288 -10.60 -13.38 6.06
CA VAL A 288 -9.44 -14.26 5.89
C VAL A 288 -8.40 -13.58 5.01
N TYR A 289 -7.13 -13.65 5.42
CA TYR A 289 -6.01 -13.30 4.56
C TYR A 289 -5.22 -14.56 4.19
N ASN A 290 -5.22 -14.94 2.91
CA ASN A 290 -4.39 -16.02 2.41
C ASN A 290 -3.15 -15.45 1.69
N PRO A 291 -1.95 -15.51 2.30
CA PRO A 291 -0.74 -14.90 1.76
C PRO A 291 -0.16 -15.74 0.61
N VAL A 292 -0.84 -15.75 -0.53
CA VAL A 292 -0.45 -16.41 -1.79
C VAL A 292 -0.32 -15.39 -2.92
N VAL A 293 0.61 -15.63 -3.83
CA VAL A 293 0.69 -14.93 -5.13
C VAL A 293 -0.06 -15.79 -6.14
N VAL A 294 -1.30 -15.40 -6.41
CA VAL A 294 -2.19 -16.00 -7.43
C VAL A 294 -2.65 -14.99 -8.46
N SER A 295 -2.11 -13.77 -8.42
CA SER A 295 -2.35 -12.71 -9.39
C SER A 295 -1.17 -11.74 -9.36
N ARG A 296 -0.85 -11.15 -10.51
CA ARG A 296 0.13 -10.05 -10.61
C ARG A 296 -0.47 -8.87 -11.35
N GLY A 297 -0.43 -7.69 -10.73
CA GLY A 297 -0.92 -6.44 -11.28
C GLY A 297 0.17 -5.46 -11.71
N LEU A 298 -0.24 -4.21 -11.91
CA LEU A 298 0.63 -3.08 -12.23
C LEU A 298 0.81 -2.13 -11.04
N VAL A 299 1.96 -1.47 -11.04
CA VAL A 299 2.24 -0.27 -10.24
C VAL A 299 2.56 0.91 -11.15
N PRO A 300 2.37 2.17 -10.71
CA PRO A 300 2.75 3.34 -11.49
C PRO A 300 4.23 3.34 -11.86
N GLU A 301 4.54 3.71 -13.10
CA GLU A 301 5.92 3.72 -13.61
C GLU A 301 6.63 5.08 -13.49
N ASP A 302 5.89 6.16 -13.24
CA ASP A 302 6.41 7.52 -13.09
C ASP A 302 5.87 8.20 -11.82
N LEU A 303 6.61 9.20 -11.32
CA LEU A 303 6.29 9.87 -10.06
C LEU A 303 4.94 10.61 -10.11
N GLY A 304 4.57 11.17 -11.26
CA GLY A 304 3.31 11.90 -11.39
C GLY A 304 2.10 10.98 -11.24
N SER A 305 2.12 9.83 -11.91
CA SER A 305 1.10 8.78 -11.80
C SER A 305 1.07 8.19 -10.39
N PHE A 306 2.24 7.94 -9.79
CA PHE A 306 2.34 7.49 -8.40
C PHE A 306 1.72 8.49 -7.42
N CYS A 307 2.07 9.78 -7.52
CA CYS A 307 1.50 10.83 -6.68
C CYS A 307 -0.02 10.95 -6.82
N LYS A 308 -0.58 10.82 -8.03
CA LYS A 308 -2.05 10.82 -8.23
C LYS A 308 -2.72 9.66 -7.51
N GLN A 309 -2.16 8.45 -7.65
CA GLN A 309 -2.65 7.27 -6.93
C GLN A 309 -2.56 7.48 -5.42
N GLN A 310 -1.44 7.99 -4.94
CA GLN A 310 -1.25 8.26 -3.52
C GLN A 310 -2.18 9.33 -2.96
N LEU A 311 -2.55 10.33 -3.76
CA LEU A 311 -3.53 11.34 -3.37
C LEU A 311 -4.92 10.73 -3.22
N LYS A 312 -5.34 9.88 -4.17
CA LYS A 312 -6.59 9.12 -4.10
C LYS A 312 -6.65 8.29 -2.82
N TRP A 313 -5.60 7.50 -2.55
CA TRP A 313 -5.53 6.67 -1.35
C TRP A 313 -5.53 7.50 -0.07
N ALA A 314 -4.79 8.62 -0.04
CA ALA A 314 -4.75 9.50 1.13
C ALA A 314 -6.14 10.07 1.47
N ARG A 315 -6.86 10.57 0.48
CA ARG A 315 -8.22 11.11 0.68
C ARG A 315 -9.21 10.01 1.08
N GLY A 316 -9.20 8.86 0.40
CA GLY A 316 -10.13 7.75 0.68
C GLY A 316 -9.89 7.08 2.03
N VAL A 317 -8.63 6.92 2.46
CA VAL A 317 -8.33 6.36 3.78
C VAL A 317 -8.69 7.34 4.91
N HIS A 318 -8.54 8.65 4.71
CA HIS A 318 -9.04 9.65 5.66
C HIS A 318 -10.58 9.71 5.69
N GLU A 319 -11.26 9.49 4.57
CA GLU A 319 -12.72 9.35 4.53
C GLU A 319 -13.17 8.18 5.43
N VAL A 320 -12.51 7.03 5.33
CA VAL A 320 -12.76 5.91 6.26
C VAL A 320 -12.47 6.30 7.71
N LEU A 321 -11.37 7.01 7.97
CA LEU A 321 -10.99 7.46 9.32
C LEU A 321 -12.03 8.41 9.94
N PHE A 322 -12.52 9.39 9.17
CA PHE A 322 -13.35 10.47 9.70
C PHE A 322 -14.85 10.18 9.60
N ALA A 323 -15.29 9.33 8.67
CA ALA A 323 -16.70 8.99 8.49
C ALA A 323 -17.04 7.58 8.96
N GLU A 324 -16.40 6.55 8.40
CA GLU A 324 -16.78 5.15 8.66
C GLU A 324 -16.40 4.69 10.07
N VAL A 325 -15.17 4.99 10.54
CA VAL A 325 -14.69 4.55 11.86
C VAL A 325 -15.57 5.11 12.99
N PRO A 326 -15.91 6.41 13.06
CA PRO A 326 -16.81 6.93 14.08
C PRO A 326 -18.22 6.36 13.97
N ALA A 327 -18.78 6.26 12.76
CA ALA A 327 -20.14 5.77 12.54
C ALA A 327 -20.31 4.30 12.93
N LEU A 328 -19.27 3.49 12.75
CA LEU A 328 -19.29 2.04 13.03
C LEU A 328 -18.61 1.68 14.34
N PHE A 329 -18.14 2.66 15.12
CA PHE A 329 -17.26 2.43 16.27
C PHE A 329 -17.87 1.42 17.25
N THR A 330 -19.14 1.55 17.61
CA THR A 330 -19.79 0.65 18.60
C THR A 330 -19.99 -0.79 18.08
N LYS A 331 -19.93 -1.01 16.77
CA LYS A 331 -20.14 -2.31 16.12
C LYS A 331 -18.83 -3.09 15.91
N LEU A 332 -17.69 -2.44 16.09
CA LEU A 332 -16.37 -3.03 15.89
C LEU A 332 -15.78 -3.56 17.20
N SER A 333 -15.05 -4.68 17.11
CA SER A 333 -14.23 -5.17 18.22
C SER A 333 -13.11 -4.20 18.55
N PHE A 334 -12.52 -4.34 19.75
CA PHE A 334 -11.37 -3.52 20.16
C PHE A 334 -10.23 -3.53 19.13
N TRP A 335 -9.87 -4.72 18.62
CA TRP A 335 -8.80 -4.85 17.64
C TRP A 335 -9.15 -4.24 16.30
N GLN A 336 -10.40 -4.36 15.85
CA GLN A 336 -10.84 -3.72 14.61
C GLN A 336 -10.81 -2.19 14.73
N LYS A 337 -11.29 -1.62 15.85
CA LYS A 337 -11.16 -0.17 16.12
C LYS A 337 -9.71 0.28 16.00
N LEU A 338 -8.81 -0.41 16.71
CA LEU A 338 -7.39 -0.08 16.72
C LEU A 338 -6.76 -0.21 15.32
N SER A 339 -7.03 -1.29 14.60
CA SER A 339 -6.52 -1.55 13.25
C SER A 339 -7.00 -0.51 12.24
N TYR A 340 -8.31 -0.26 12.16
CA TYR A 340 -8.87 0.72 11.23
C TYR A 340 -8.42 2.14 11.55
N SER A 341 -8.33 2.54 12.83
CA SER A 341 -7.74 3.83 13.18
C SER A 341 -6.27 3.92 12.79
N THR A 342 -5.47 2.88 13.02
CA THR A 342 -4.03 2.87 12.69
C THR A 342 -3.77 2.94 11.18
N ILE A 343 -4.62 2.28 10.38
CA ILE A 343 -4.61 2.36 8.91
C ILE A 343 -5.06 3.76 8.50
N GLY A 344 -6.19 4.23 9.05
CA GLY A 344 -6.81 5.52 8.78
C GLY A 344 -5.87 6.70 8.97
N THR A 345 -5.01 6.65 9.99
CA THR A 345 -4.05 7.72 10.26
C THR A 345 -2.73 7.57 9.48
N TYR A 346 -2.60 6.64 8.53
CA TYR A 346 -1.36 6.42 7.81
C TYR A 346 -0.86 7.64 7.06
N TYR A 347 -1.76 8.35 6.39
CA TYR A 347 -1.43 9.48 5.54
C TYR A 347 -1.26 10.80 6.29
N THR A 348 -1.50 10.84 7.61
CA THR A 348 -1.11 11.99 8.43
C THR A 348 0.41 12.20 8.48
N VAL A 349 1.19 11.24 7.95
CA VAL A 349 2.63 11.39 7.73
C VAL A 349 2.99 12.63 6.89
N GLY A 350 2.09 13.11 6.02
CA GLY A 350 2.29 14.38 5.31
C GLY A 350 2.34 15.59 6.25
N VAL A 351 1.42 15.63 7.23
CA VAL A 351 1.35 16.68 8.26
C VAL A 351 2.56 16.60 9.19
N THR A 352 2.91 15.41 9.68
CA THR A 352 4.05 15.25 10.58
C THR A 352 5.36 15.59 9.87
N THR A 353 5.51 15.19 8.59
CA THR A 353 6.70 15.55 7.81
C THR A 353 6.82 17.06 7.67
N LEU A 354 5.73 17.77 7.32
CA LEU A 354 5.74 19.24 7.24
C LEU A 354 6.23 19.87 8.55
N ILE A 355 5.71 19.42 9.69
CA ILE A 355 6.12 19.96 11.00
C ILE A 355 7.61 19.67 11.26
N TYR A 356 8.10 18.45 10.99
CA TYR A 356 9.52 18.14 11.11
C TYR A 356 10.41 18.99 10.21
N LEU A 357 9.95 19.34 9.00
CA LEU A 357 10.68 20.24 8.10
C LEU A 357 10.76 21.66 8.67
N LEU A 358 9.67 22.15 9.29
CA LEU A 358 9.60 23.52 9.78
C LEU A 358 10.45 23.75 11.06
N ILE A 359 10.57 22.75 11.93
CA ILE A 359 11.26 22.90 13.22
C ILE A 359 12.72 23.42 13.09
N PRO A 360 13.59 22.81 12.24
CA PRO A 360 14.93 23.35 12.05
C PRO A 360 14.95 24.79 11.54
N TYR A 361 14.06 25.14 10.61
CA TYR A 361 14.00 26.50 10.07
C TYR A 361 13.55 27.52 11.12
N LEU A 362 12.60 27.18 12.00
CA LEU A 362 12.21 28.04 13.11
C LEU A 362 13.40 28.40 14.00
N TYR A 363 14.28 27.44 14.29
CA TYR A 363 15.52 27.72 15.01
C TYR A 363 16.48 28.59 14.17
N LEU A 364 16.69 28.27 12.90
CA LEU A 364 17.66 28.99 12.05
C LEU A 364 17.29 30.47 11.81
N PHE A 365 16.00 30.81 11.83
CA PHE A 365 15.53 32.19 11.68
C PHE A 365 15.37 32.93 13.02
N PHE A 366 14.82 32.25 14.04
CA PHE A 366 14.37 32.92 15.27
C PHE A 366 15.17 32.52 16.52
N GLY A 367 16.08 31.55 16.43
CA GLY A 367 16.85 31.03 17.57
C GLY A 367 16.02 30.22 18.57
N VAL A 368 14.75 29.93 18.27
CA VAL A 368 13.84 29.25 19.19
C VAL A 368 14.00 27.73 19.03
N LEU A 369 14.40 27.05 20.11
CA LEU A 369 14.48 25.59 20.16
C LEU A 369 13.25 24.97 20.82
N PRO A 370 12.69 23.88 20.26
CA PRO A 370 11.66 23.11 20.95
C PRO A 370 12.22 22.47 22.22
N ALA A 371 13.39 21.86 22.14
CA ALA A 371 13.99 21.07 23.21
C ALA A 371 15.44 21.48 23.49
N LYS A 372 15.86 21.34 24.75
CA LYS A 372 17.23 21.50 25.23
C LYS A 372 17.83 20.12 25.50
N MET A 373 18.04 19.35 24.43
CA MET A 373 18.53 17.98 24.51
C MET A 373 19.95 17.90 23.94
N PRO A 374 20.92 17.36 24.68
CA PRO A 374 22.23 17.03 24.13
C PRO A 374 22.10 16.00 23.01
N PHE A 375 22.72 16.27 21.85
CA PHE A 375 22.56 15.42 20.66
C PHE A 375 23.09 14.01 20.87
N MET A 376 24.23 13.87 21.56
CA MET A 376 24.83 12.55 21.84
C MET A 376 23.98 11.70 22.78
N GLU A 377 23.29 12.32 23.75
CA GLU A 377 22.34 11.60 24.60
C GLU A 377 21.11 11.17 23.79
N PHE A 378 20.58 12.04 22.94
CA PHE A 378 19.49 11.67 22.04
C PHE A 378 19.84 10.41 21.22
N LEU A 379 21.05 10.35 20.66
CA LEU A 379 21.52 9.16 19.95
C LEU A 379 21.66 7.94 20.86
N HIS A 380 22.19 8.09 22.08
CA HIS A 380 22.33 7.00 23.03
C HIS A 380 20.99 6.31 23.35
N TYR A 381 19.92 7.09 23.56
CA TYR A 381 18.59 6.54 23.86
C TYR A 381 17.78 6.20 22.61
N GLY A 382 17.97 6.92 21.50
CA GLY A 382 17.24 6.73 20.25
C GLY A 382 17.77 5.60 19.37
N LEU A 383 19.09 5.37 19.33
CA LEU A 383 19.72 4.38 18.47
C LEU A 383 19.26 2.94 18.75
N PRO A 384 19.09 2.48 20.01
CA PRO A 384 18.53 1.15 20.28
C PRO A 384 17.13 0.98 19.69
N VAL A 385 16.27 2.00 19.79
CA VAL A 385 14.92 1.99 19.21
C VAL A 385 14.98 1.83 17.69
N LEU A 386 15.84 2.61 17.03
CA LEU A 386 16.06 2.54 15.58
C LEU A 386 16.56 1.16 15.15
N VAL A 387 17.62 0.65 15.80
CA VAL A 387 18.24 -0.65 15.48
C VAL A 387 17.23 -1.77 15.67
N ILE A 388 16.52 -1.82 16.78
CA ILE A 388 15.50 -2.84 17.03
C ILE A 388 14.36 -2.72 16.01
N GLY A 389 13.94 -1.51 15.65
CA GLY A 389 12.93 -1.31 14.61
C GLY A 389 13.36 -1.86 13.25
N VAL A 390 14.62 -1.64 12.85
CA VAL A 390 15.19 -2.24 11.63
C VAL A 390 15.28 -3.75 11.74
N LEU A 391 15.69 -4.29 12.89
CA LEU A 391 15.76 -5.73 13.12
C LEU A 391 14.38 -6.38 13.04
N VAL A 392 13.36 -5.83 13.70
CA VAL A 392 11.97 -6.30 13.61
C VAL A 392 11.51 -6.24 12.15
N TYR A 393 11.76 -5.11 11.47
CA TYR A 393 11.38 -4.94 10.07
C TYR A 393 12.00 -5.98 9.14
N LEU A 394 13.28 -6.33 9.32
CA LEU A 394 13.97 -7.37 8.55
C LEU A 394 13.51 -8.78 8.94
N TYR A 395 13.26 -9.01 10.23
CA TYR A 395 12.84 -10.29 10.79
C TYR A 395 11.49 -10.73 10.21
N VAL A 396 10.51 -9.83 10.15
CA VAL A 396 9.16 -10.18 9.65
C VAL A 396 9.13 -10.49 8.15
N GLN A 397 10.18 -10.11 7.40
CA GLN A 397 10.31 -10.47 5.99
C GLN A 397 10.59 -11.97 5.77
N LEU A 398 10.85 -12.72 6.85
CA LEU A 398 10.87 -14.18 6.82
C LEU A 398 9.57 -14.75 6.22
N TRP A 399 8.44 -14.07 6.43
CA TRP A 399 7.10 -14.51 6.05
C TRP A 399 6.54 -13.79 4.81
N MET A 400 7.37 -13.16 4.00
CA MET A 400 6.95 -12.62 2.70
C MET A 400 6.61 -13.72 1.70
N CYS A 401 5.70 -13.42 0.78
CA CYS A 401 5.21 -14.39 -0.20
C CYS A 401 6.28 -14.71 -1.25
N HIS A 402 7.04 -13.70 -1.68
CA HIS A 402 8.10 -13.84 -2.68
C HIS A 402 9.44 -13.30 -2.18
N PRO A 403 10.15 -14.03 -1.28
CA PRO A 403 11.35 -13.54 -0.63
C PRO A 403 12.46 -13.01 -1.55
N ALA A 404 12.62 -13.60 -2.74
CA ALA A 404 13.64 -13.19 -3.70
C ALA A 404 13.42 -11.76 -4.23
N ASP A 405 12.15 -11.34 -4.37
CA ASP A 405 11.80 -10.03 -4.90
C ASP A 405 11.37 -9.05 -3.80
N GLU A 406 10.83 -9.54 -2.69
CA GLU A 406 10.17 -8.74 -1.66
C GLU A 406 11.04 -8.44 -0.45
N ARG A 407 12.18 -9.13 -0.24
CA ARG A 407 13.08 -8.85 0.90
C ARG A 407 14.03 -7.69 0.60
N GLY A 408 14.38 -6.94 1.65
CA GLY A 408 15.42 -5.91 1.62
C GLY A 408 15.09 -4.69 2.47
N LEU A 409 15.92 -3.66 2.35
CA LEU A 409 15.76 -2.40 3.08
C LEU A 409 14.67 -1.49 2.50
N HIS A 410 14.20 -1.75 1.27
CA HIS A 410 13.14 -0.99 0.60
C HIS A 410 13.38 0.52 0.55
N TRP A 411 14.64 0.90 0.34
CA TRP A 411 15.08 2.29 0.38
C TRP A 411 14.47 3.14 -0.74
N ARG A 412 14.10 2.55 -1.90
CA ARG A 412 13.42 3.29 -2.98
C ARG A 412 12.01 3.64 -2.54
N GLY A 413 11.33 2.70 -1.88
CA GLY A 413 10.04 2.96 -1.23
C GLY A 413 10.12 4.08 -0.19
N MET A 414 11.19 4.15 0.60
CA MET A 414 11.41 5.26 1.56
C MET A 414 11.57 6.62 0.86
N VAL A 415 12.38 6.67 -0.21
CA VAL A 415 12.57 7.89 -1.02
C VAL A 415 11.25 8.34 -1.65
N LEU A 416 10.45 7.42 -2.19
CA LEU A 416 9.13 7.77 -2.76
C LEU A 416 8.13 8.21 -1.70
N LYS A 417 8.10 7.56 -0.52
CA LYS A 417 7.26 8.00 0.59
C LYS A 417 7.58 9.44 0.99
N PHE A 418 8.86 9.80 1.06
CA PHE A 418 9.27 11.17 1.27
C PHE A 418 8.84 12.06 0.09
N ALA A 419 9.08 11.67 -1.17
CA ALA A 419 8.68 12.43 -2.35
C ALA A 419 7.18 12.82 -2.32
N CYS A 420 6.33 11.96 -1.77
CA CYS A 420 4.89 12.16 -1.66
C CYS A 420 4.42 12.87 -0.39
N TRP A 421 5.30 13.34 0.50
CA TRP A 421 4.86 14.06 1.71
C TRP A 421 3.93 15.26 1.42
N PRO A 422 4.14 16.09 0.37
CA PRO A 422 3.22 17.18 0.05
C PRO A 422 1.85 16.68 -0.42
N VAL A 423 1.84 15.53 -1.10
CA VAL A 423 0.62 14.87 -1.59
C VAL A 423 -0.19 14.31 -0.43
N PHE A 424 0.47 13.67 0.54
CA PHE A 424 -0.19 13.19 1.76
C PHE A 424 -0.76 14.34 2.59
N PHE A 425 -0.03 15.45 2.69
CA PHE A 425 -0.52 16.68 3.33
C PHE A 425 -1.75 17.23 2.60
N MET A 426 -1.69 17.32 1.26
CA MET A 426 -2.84 17.74 0.44
C MET A 426 -4.04 16.83 0.65
N GLY A 427 -3.86 15.51 0.65
CA GLY A 427 -4.93 14.55 0.92
C GLY A 427 -5.56 14.74 2.30
N PHE A 428 -4.77 15.07 3.31
CA PHE A 428 -5.27 15.44 4.64
C PHE A 428 -6.11 16.72 4.61
N VAL A 429 -5.58 17.81 4.02
CA VAL A 429 -6.29 19.09 3.91
C VAL A 429 -7.62 18.93 3.16
N LEU A 430 -7.62 18.23 2.03
CA LEU A 430 -8.82 17.95 1.24
C LEU A 430 -9.88 17.17 2.03
N SER A 431 -9.45 16.31 2.96
CA SER A 431 -10.36 15.58 3.84
C SER A 431 -10.99 16.47 4.91
N LEU A 432 -10.25 17.46 5.42
CA LEU A 432 -10.77 18.41 6.41
C LEU A 432 -11.80 19.38 5.84
N VAL A 433 -11.64 19.77 4.57
CA VAL A 433 -12.58 20.67 3.87
C VAL A 433 -13.64 19.92 3.06
N ASP A 434 -13.70 18.60 3.22
CA ASP A 434 -14.58 17.66 2.51
C ASP A 434 -14.65 17.89 0.99
N LYS A 435 -13.49 18.13 0.37
CA LYS A 435 -13.40 18.37 -1.06
C LYS A 435 -13.17 17.07 -1.82
N ASP A 436 -13.99 16.86 -2.85
CA ASP A 436 -13.87 15.74 -3.76
C ASP A 436 -12.66 15.85 -4.67
N ILE A 437 -12.13 14.68 -5.03
CA ILE A 437 -11.08 14.55 -6.03
C ILE A 437 -11.72 13.82 -7.22
N PRO A 438 -11.65 14.38 -8.44
CA PRO A 438 -12.20 13.71 -9.61
C PRO A 438 -11.51 12.36 -9.80
N TYR A 439 -12.30 11.33 -10.09
CA TYR A 439 -11.77 10.02 -10.44
C TYR A 439 -11.08 10.12 -11.81
N ILE A 440 -9.77 9.91 -11.82
CA ILE A 440 -8.97 9.82 -13.03
C ILE A 440 -8.27 8.46 -13.00
N PRO A 441 -8.50 7.56 -13.98
CA PRO A 441 -7.79 6.31 -14.08
C PRO A 441 -6.27 6.54 -13.98
N THR A 442 -5.59 5.68 -13.22
CA THR A 442 -4.14 5.77 -13.10
C THR A 442 -3.53 5.39 -14.46
N ALA A 443 -2.61 6.22 -14.96
CA ALA A 443 -1.95 5.95 -16.23
C ALA A 443 -1.24 4.59 -16.18
N LYS A 444 -1.46 3.76 -17.22
CA LYS A 444 -0.87 2.42 -17.33
C LYS A 444 0.50 2.43 -18.00
N GLN A 445 0.87 3.56 -18.59
CA GLN A 445 2.18 3.85 -19.17
C GLN A 445 2.81 5.07 -18.49
N ALA A 446 4.14 5.15 -18.49
CA ALA A 446 4.87 6.28 -17.95
C ALA A 446 4.63 7.59 -18.76
N VAL A 447 4.42 8.71 -18.05
CA VAL A 447 4.42 10.04 -18.67
C VAL A 447 5.86 10.55 -18.83
N ILE A 448 6.33 10.66 -20.08
CA ILE A 448 7.73 10.96 -20.41
C ILE A 448 7.96 12.47 -20.63
N GLY A 449 9.16 12.95 -20.29
CA GLY A 449 9.68 14.26 -20.72
C GLY A 449 9.13 15.50 -20.01
N LYS A 450 8.21 15.36 -19.04
CA LYS A 450 7.64 16.49 -18.28
C LYS A 450 7.94 16.39 -16.80
N ILE A 451 8.40 17.48 -16.20
CA ILE A 451 8.50 17.57 -14.73
C ILE A 451 7.08 17.62 -14.17
N THR A 452 6.75 16.62 -13.35
CA THR A 452 5.45 16.57 -12.69
C THR A 452 5.26 17.78 -11.75
N PRO A 453 4.06 18.41 -11.72
CA PRO A 453 3.78 19.49 -10.77
C PRO A 453 4.01 19.10 -9.31
N PHE A 454 3.90 17.81 -8.98
CA PHE A 454 4.16 17.28 -7.65
C PHE A 454 5.64 17.39 -7.21
N ALA A 455 6.57 17.66 -8.13
CA ALA A 455 7.98 17.90 -7.80
C ALA A 455 8.24 19.33 -7.29
N ARG A 456 7.33 20.30 -7.54
CA ARG A 456 7.53 21.71 -7.19
C ARG A 456 7.82 21.95 -5.70
N PRO A 457 7.09 21.34 -4.73
CA PRO A 457 7.40 21.51 -3.32
C PRO A 457 8.79 20.98 -2.94
N LEU A 458 9.26 19.92 -3.60
CA LEU A 458 10.60 19.35 -3.37
C LEU A 458 11.69 20.30 -3.87
N LEU A 459 11.53 20.83 -5.09
CA LEU A 459 12.45 21.82 -5.66
C LEU A 459 12.48 23.10 -4.83
N PHE A 460 11.31 23.58 -4.39
CA PHE A 460 11.22 24.72 -3.49
C PHE A 460 11.97 24.46 -2.18
N HIS A 461 11.78 23.29 -1.56
CA HIS A 461 12.48 22.95 -0.33
C HIS A 461 14.01 22.91 -0.50
N ILE A 462 14.51 22.35 -1.60
CA ILE A 462 15.96 22.33 -1.91
C ILE A 462 16.50 23.76 -2.09
N GLY A 463 15.80 24.60 -2.85
CA GLY A 463 16.19 25.99 -3.07
C GLY A 463 16.16 26.81 -1.77
N PHE A 464 15.10 26.64 -0.98
CA PHE A 464 14.93 27.30 0.31
C PHE A 464 16.04 26.90 1.29
N PHE A 465 16.36 25.61 1.40
CA PHE A 465 17.47 25.17 2.25
C PHE A 465 18.81 25.77 1.82
N THR A 466 19.09 25.81 0.52
CA THR A 466 20.32 26.39 -0.02
C THR A 466 20.43 27.87 0.34
N LEU A 467 19.33 28.62 0.18
CA LEU A 467 19.26 30.03 0.57
C LEU A 467 19.49 30.21 2.07
N VAL A 468 18.78 29.46 2.90
CA VAL A 468 18.90 29.53 4.37
C VAL A 468 20.30 29.18 4.83
N THR A 469 20.87 28.10 4.30
CA THR A 469 22.25 27.68 4.64
C THR A 469 23.24 28.76 4.27
N THR A 470 23.12 29.33 3.07
CA THR A 470 23.98 30.45 2.63
C THR A 470 23.85 31.65 3.54
N TYR A 471 22.63 32.06 3.87
CA TYR A 471 22.35 33.14 4.81
C TYR A 471 22.98 32.87 6.19
N VAL A 472 22.76 31.68 6.76
CA VAL A 472 23.29 31.30 8.07
C VAL A 472 24.83 31.33 8.07
N LEU A 473 25.48 30.84 7.01
CA LEU A 473 26.94 30.87 6.89
C LEU A 473 27.46 32.32 6.82
N LEU A 474 26.85 33.17 6.00
CA LEU A 474 27.24 34.58 5.86
C LEU A 474 27.00 35.36 7.15
N TYR A 475 25.84 35.20 7.78
CA TYR A 475 25.48 35.85 9.04
C TYR A 475 26.45 35.44 10.17
N ARG A 476 26.78 34.15 10.26
CA ARG A 476 27.77 33.64 11.22
C ARG A 476 29.18 34.13 10.94
N ARG A 477 29.56 34.29 9.68
CA ARG A 477 30.93 34.73 9.31
C ARG A 477 31.15 36.22 9.51
N PHE A 478 30.16 37.06 9.20
CA PHE A 478 30.36 38.51 9.08
C PHE A 478 29.63 39.34 10.14
N ILE A 479 28.62 38.78 10.83
CA ILE A 479 27.78 39.56 11.75
C ILE A 479 27.89 39.08 13.20
N LEU A 480 27.96 37.77 13.45
CA LEU A 480 28.01 37.24 14.81
C LEU A 480 29.37 37.42 15.49
N SER A 481 29.34 37.75 16.79
CA SER A 481 30.54 37.77 17.64
C SER A 481 31.10 36.36 17.84
N GLU A 482 32.41 36.26 18.10
CA GLU A 482 33.07 34.97 18.37
C GLU A 482 32.44 34.23 19.56
N ALA A 483 32.07 34.94 20.62
CA ALA A 483 31.42 34.35 21.80
C ALA A 483 30.08 33.70 21.44
N THR A 484 29.20 34.42 20.74
CA THR A 484 27.90 33.88 20.30
C THR A 484 28.09 32.72 19.31
N LEU A 485 29.11 32.80 18.45
CA LEU A 485 29.44 31.75 17.50
C LEU A 485 29.74 30.44 18.23
N VAL A 486 30.63 30.46 19.22
CA VAL A 486 30.97 29.27 20.02
C VAL A 486 29.74 28.71 20.74
N MET A 487 28.97 29.57 21.44
CA MET A 487 27.81 29.14 22.24
C MET A 487 26.67 28.51 21.42
N THR A 488 26.54 28.88 20.14
CA THR A 488 25.43 28.43 19.27
C THR A 488 25.85 27.39 18.24
N SER A 489 27.13 27.03 18.17
CA SER A 489 27.66 26.18 17.10
C SER A 489 27.02 24.80 17.05
N GLU A 490 27.03 24.05 18.16
CA GLU A 490 26.45 22.70 18.21
C GLU A 490 24.98 22.68 17.74
N LYS A 491 24.17 23.58 18.28
CA LYS A 491 22.75 23.71 17.95
C LYS A 491 22.52 24.05 16.48
N THR A 492 23.34 24.95 15.93
CA THR A 492 23.19 25.41 14.55
C THR A 492 23.58 24.33 13.56
N TRP A 493 24.71 23.65 13.78
CA TRP A 493 25.12 22.53 12.93
C TRP A 493 24.17 21.34 13.06
N GLY A 494 23.65 21.06 14.26
CA GLY A 494 22.62 20.05 14.47
C GLY A 494 21.32 20.35 13.69
N MET A 495 20.83 21.59 13.72
CA MET A 495 19.62 21.96 12.98
C MET A 495 19.85 21.99 11.46
N LEU A 496 21.03 22.43 11.00
CA LEU A 496 21.42 22.30 9.59
C LEU A 496 21.51 20.83 9.15
N LEU A 497 22.00 19.93 10.01
CA LEU A 497 22.02 18.49 9.74
C LEU A 497 20.60 17.92 9.62
N PHE A 498 19.70 18.23 10.55
CA PHE A 498 18.31 17.76 10.49
C PHE A 498 17.57 18.24 9.24
N ALA A 499 17.70 19.53 8.90
CA ALA A 499 17.16 20.06 7.64
C ALA A 499 17.84 19.42 6.42
N GLY A 500 19.15 19.21 6.49
CA GLY A 500 19.96 18.58 5.44
C GLY A 500 19.53 17.15 5.12
N ILE A 501 19.18 16.32 6.12
CA ILE A 501 18.66 14.95 5.88
C ILE A 501 17.42 14.99 4.98
N ALA A 502 16.49 15.89 5.25
CA ALA A 502 15.28 16.02 4.45
C ALA A 502 15.58 16.53 3.02
N VAL A 503 16.61 17.36 2.86
CA VAL A 503 17.05 17.84 1.54
C VAL A 503 17.74 16.73 0.76
N LEU A 504 18.55 15.90 1.41
CA LEU A 504 19.14 14.71 0.77
C LEU A 504 18.05 13.76 0.26
N LEU A 505 16.99 13.54 1.05
CA LEU A 505 15.83 12.78 0.60
C LEU A 505 15.10 13.47 -0.56
N ALA A 506 14.92 14.80 -0.52
CA ALA A 506 14.32 15.57 -1.62
C ALA A 506 15.13 15.45 -2.92
N ILE A 507 16.47 15.53 -2.83
CA ILE A 507 17.39 15.35 -3.97
C ILE A 507 17.28 13.92 -4.49
N ALA A 508 17.27 12.91 -3.62
CA ALA A 508 17.07 11.52 -4.02
C ALA A 508 15.71 11.33 -4.72
N SER A 509 14.66 12.03 -4.28
CA SER A 509 13.35 12.03 -4.94
C SER A 509 13.38 12.67 -6.33
N LEU A 510 14.32 13.58 -6.63
CA LEU A 510 14.46 14.13 -7.99
C LEU A 510 14.91 13.08 -9.01
N TYR A 511 15.61 12.02 -8.59
CA TYR A 511 15.90 10.90 -9.48
C TYR A 511 14.61 10.29 -10.04
N ALA A 512 13.60 10.08 -9.19
CA ALA A 512 12.28 9.60 -9.61
C ALA A 512 11.53 10.58 -10.54
N VAL A 513 11.87 11.88 -10.49
CA VAL A 513 11.31 12.90 -11.41
C VAL A 513 11.97 12.79 -12.79
N PHE A 514 13.30 12.67 -12.83
CA PHE A 514 14.06 12.76 -14.07
C PHE A 514 14.23 11.42 -14.79
N GLU A 515 14.11 10.28 -14.10
CA GLU A 515 14.20 8.96 -14.73
C GLU A 515 13.19 8.83 -15.89
N GLY A 516 12.00 9.41 -15.75
CA GLY A 516 10.97 9.42 -16.78
C GLY A 516 11.41 10.04 -18.12
N TRP A 517 12.49 10.82 -18.17
CA TRP A 517 13.04 11.37 -19.42
C TRP A 517 13.78 10.34 -20.27
N PHE A 518 14.25 9.26 -19.65
CA PHE A 518 15.05 8.22 -20.31
C PHE A 518 14.26 6.92 -20.52
N MET A 519 13.01 6.87 -20.07
CA MET A 519 12.15 5.71 -20.23
C MET A 519 11.66 5.57 -21.67
N LYS A 520 11.51 4.32 -22.12
CA LYS A 520 10.86 3.99 -23.39
C LYS A 520 9.41 3.60 -23.11
N PRO A 521 8.43 4.13 -23.89
CA PRO A 521 7.06 3.64 -23.83
C PRO A 521 7.03 2.13 -24.07
N ALA A 522 6.27 1.42 -23.24
CA ALA A 522 6.02 0.00 -23.40
C ALA A 522 4.71 -0.34 -22.70
N ASP A 523 3.97 -1.28 -23.26
CA ASP A 523 2.82 -1.90 -22.63
C ASP A 523 3.30 -3.08 -21.78
N PRO A 524 3.25 -3.02 -20.43
CA PRO A 524 3.88 -4.04 -19.62
C PRO A 524 3.26 -5.44 -19.82
N TRP A 525 1.98 -5.51 -20.19
CA TRP A 525 1.26 -6.77 -20.44
C TRP A 525 1.72 -7.49 -21.71
N ASP A 526 2.32 -6.81 -22.69
CA ASP A 526 2.85 -7.44 -23.91
C ASP A 526 4.00 -8.40 -23.60
N SER A 527 4.69 -8.18 -22.48
CA SER A 527 5.78 -9.05 -22.03
C SER A 527 5.30 -10.32 -21.29
N VAL A 528 3.99 -10.43 -21.04
CA VAL A 528 3.39 -11.50 -20.26
C VAL A 528 3.01 -12.67 -21.17
N ASP A 529 3.68 -13.78 -20.96
CA ASP A 529 3.36 -15.05 -21.59
C ASP A 529 2.59 -15.93 -20.59
N LEU A 530 1.29 -16.09 -20.82
CA LEU A 530 0.40 -16.82 -19.91
C LEU A 530 0.75 -18.32 -19.83
N THR A 531 1.47 -18.87 -20.81
CA THR A 531 1.93 -20.27 -20.78
C THR A 531 3.07 -20.49 -19.78
N GLN A 532 3.73 -19.41 -19.34
CA GLN A 532 4.81 -19.48 -18.35
C GLN A 532 4.30 -19.42 -16.91
N ILE A 533 2.99 -19.27 -16.69
CA ILE A 533 2.40 -19.28 -15.35
C ILE A 533 2.39 -20.71 -14.82
N THR A 534 3.24 -20.99 -13.83
CA THR A 534 3.43 -22.35 -13.31
C THR A 534 2.77 -22.55 -11.96
N VAL A 535 1.91 -23.57 -11.87
CA VAL A 535 1.27 -24.02 -10.64
C VAL A 535 1.81 -25.42 -10.29
N PRO A 536 2.39 -25.62 -9.09
CA PRO A 536 2.91 -26.93 -8.67
C PRO A 536 1.84 -28.02 -8.77
N GLY A 537 2.18 -29.16 -9.41
CA GLY A 537 1.27 -30.29 -9.59
C GLY A 537 0.49 -30.30 -10.90
N ARG A 538 0.78 -29.40 -11.85
CA ARG A 538 0.22 -29.41 -13.21
C ARG A 538 1.28 -29.63 -14.29
N VAL A 539 0.92 -30.43 -15.29
CA VAL A 539 1.51 -30.40 -16.64
C VAL A 539 0.80 -29.27 -17.40
N ASN A 540 1.54 -28.48 -18.18
CA ASN A 540 1.12 -27.18 -18.73
C ASN A 540 0.04 -27.22 -19.85
N ASP A 541 -0.71 -28.32 -19.99
CA ASP A 541 -1.55 -28.60 -21.17
C ASP A 541 -3.05 -28.36 -20.93
N ALA A 542 -3.44 -27.24 -20.32
CA ALA A 542 -4.85 -26.86 -20.23
C ALA A 542 -5.20 -25.85 -21.33
N GLU A 543 -5.91 -26.30 -22.37
CA GLU A 543 -6.58 -25.43 -23.33
C GLU A 543 -7.58 -24.48 -22.61
N PRO A 544 -7.84 -23.28 -23.14
CA PRO A 544 -8.83 -22.35 -22.59
C PRO A 544 -10.19 -23.05 -22.44
N ILE A 545 -10.90 -22.81 -21.34
CA ILE A 545 -12.25 -23.34 -21.14
C ILE A 545 -13.19 -22.58 -22.09
N ALA A 546 -13.26 -23.03 -23.34
CA ALA A 546 -14.29 -22.67 -24.28
C ALA A 546 -15.36 -23.78 -24.28
N ALA A 547 -16.62 -23.36 -24.24
CA ALA A 547 -17.83 -24.16 -24.43
C ALA A 547 -18.35 -25.00 -23.25
N LEU A 548 -19.19 -24.38 -22.41
CA LEU A 548 -20.24 -25.08 -21.65
C LEU A 548 -21.63 -24.40 -21.76
N HIS A 549 -21.86 -23.63 -22.84
CA HIS A 549 -23.16 -23.00 -23.14
C HIS A 549 -23.85 -23.55 -24.41
N SER A 550 -23.75 -24.87 -24.65
CA SER A 550 -24.45 -25.52 -25.77
C SER A 550 -25.30 -26.75 -25.38
N LEU A 551 -25.65 -26.93 -24.11
CA LEU A 551 -26.51 -28.05 -23.66
C LEU A 551 -27.76 -27.61 -22.89
N GLN A 552 -28.44 -26.56 -23.35
CA GLN A 552 -29.83 -26.23 -22.94
C GLN A 552 -30.70 -25.74 -24.11
N ALA A 553 -30.48 -26.27 -25.30
CA ALA A 553 -31.42 -26.13 -26.41
C ALA A 553 -31.56 -27.48 -27.14
N SER A 554 -32.30 -28.39 -26.52
CA SER A 554 -32.95 -29.55 -27.15
C SER A 554 -34.24 -29.83 -26.41
#